data_AF-A0A4C1ZM26-F1
#
_entry.id   AF-A0A4C1ZM26-F1
#
_cell.length_a   1.000
_cell.length_b   1.000
_cell.length_c   1.000
_cell.angle_alpha   90.00
_cell.angle_beta   90.00
_cell.angle_gamma   90.00
#
_symmetry.space_group_name_H-M   'P 1'
#
loop_
_entity.id
_entity.type
_entity.pdbx_description
1 polymer ?
#
loop_
_entity_poly.entity_id
_entity_poly.type
_entity_poly.pdbx_seq_one_letter_code
_entity_poly.pdbx_strand_id
1 'polypeptide(L)'
;MSRRLTENQIAQIIHDFNDSESEGIEDTAQENILEERIQAATVFYGKNRFKWSKTPPHPSRTRQHNIIEERTGLKGPALSKNEMSPVETWELLLTDDIIQLIIFAKDWKIILT
;
A
#
# COMPACT_ATOMS: atom_id res chain seq x y z
N MET A 1 -14.06 -0.72 -30.50
CA MET A 1 -14.17 -1.64 -31.65
C MET A 1 -13.31 -2.86 -31.39
N SER A 2 -13.92 -4.01 -31.09
CA SER A 2 -13.21 -5.26 -30.78
C SER A 2 -12.92 -6.02 -32.08
N ARG A 3 -11.63 -6.25 -32.38
CA ARG A 3 -11.20 -7.03 -33.54
C ARG A 3 -11.23 -8.51 -33.14
N ARG A 4 -12.22 -9.26 -33.62
CA ARG A 4 -12.26 -10.72 -33.47
C ARG A 4 -11.31 -11.34 -34.49
N LEU A 5 -10.46 -12.26 -34.04
CA LEU A 5 -9.59 -13.03 -34.91
C LEU A 5 -10.43 -14.01 -35.74
N THR A 6 -10.08 -14.19 -37.00
CA THR A 6 -10.72 -15.17 -37.88
C THR A 6 -10.18 -16.57 -37.59
N GLU A 7 -10.96 -17.61 -37.91
CA GLU A 7 -10.60 -19.02 -37.68
C GLU A 7 -9.23 -19.41 -38.26
N ASN A 8 -8.87 -18.85 -39.43
CA ASN A 8 -7.57 -19.07 -40.05
C ASN A 8 -6.39 -18.52 -39.22
N GLN A 9 -6.60 -17.42 -38.50
CA GLN A 9 -5.57 -16.85 -37.62
C GLN A 9 -5.40 -17.70 -36.35
N ILE A 10 -6.47 -18.35 -35.90
CA ILE A 10 -6.43 -19.26 -34.75
C ILE A 10 -5.71 -20.54 -35.13
N ALA A 11 -5.99 -21.11 -36.31
CA ALA A 11 -5.32 -22.31 -36.80
C ALA A 11 -3.81 -22.12 -36.98
N GLN A 12 -3.38 -20.96 -37.50
CA GLN A 12 -1.96 -20.62 -37.63
C GLN A 12 -1.25 -20.59 -36.27
N ILE A 13 -1.88 -19.97 -35.26
CA ILE A 13 -1.33 -19.88 -33.90
C ILE A 13 -1.18 -21.28 -33.26
N ILE A 14 -2.13 -22.19 -33.52
CA ILE A 14 -2.09 -23.56 -32.97
C ILE A 14 -0.98 -24.38 -33.64
N HIS A 15 -0.80 -24.25 -34.96
CA HIS A 15 0.27 -24.93 -35.69
C HIS A 15 1.65 -24.47 -35.21
N ASP A 16 1.86 -23.16 -35.08
CA ASP A 16 3.12 -22.58 -34.61
C ASP A 16 3.46 -22.97 -33.15
N PHE A 17 2.44 -23.32 -32.35
CA PHE A 17 2.63 -23.82 -30.97
C PHE A 17 3.01 -25.30 -30.91
N ASN A 18 2.49 -26.12 -31.83
CA ASN A 18 2.70 -27.56 -31.84
C ASN A 18 4.08 -27.95 -32.42
N ASP A 19 4.63 -27.15 -33.33
CA ASP A 19 5.98 -27.36 -33.89
C ASP A 19 7.11 -27.08 -32.88
N SER A 20 6.81 -26.49 -31.71
CA SER A 20 7.80 -26.24 -30.64
C SER A 20 7.89 -27.36 -29.58
N GLU A 21 7.08 -28.42 -29.66
CA GLU A 21 7.16 -29.58 -28.76
C GLU A 21 7.19 -30.90 -29.55
N SER A 22 8.37 -31.29 -30.04
CA SER A 22 8.63 -32.68 -30.41
C SER A 22 10.08 -33.04 -30.20
N GLU A 23 10.39 -33.53 -29.00
CA GLU A 23 11.33 -34.64 -28.75
C GLU A 23 10.85 -35.33 -27.47
N GLY A 24 10.19 -36.49 -27.62
CA GLY A 24 9.51 -37.19 -26.53
C GLY A 24 10.48 -37.81 -25.52
N ILE A 25 10.15 -37.74 -24.21
CA ILE A 25 10.89 -38.44 -23.16
C ILE A 25 9.94 -38.91 -22.04
N GLU A 26 9.81 -40.24 -21.91
CA GLU A 26 9.29 -41.09 -20.81
C GLU A 26 8.78 -40.42 -19.51
N ASP A 27 7.46 -40.20 -19.42
CA ASP A 27 6.67 -39.44 -18.42
C ASP A 27 6.75 -39.82 -16.92
N THR A 28 7.64 -40.72 -16.46
CA THR A 28 7.61 -41.16 -15.03
C THR A 28 8.87 -40.84 -14.23
N ALA A 29 9.99 -40.52 -14.89
CA ALA A 29 11.23 -40.18 -14.20
C ALA A 29 11.41 -38.67 -14.00
N GLN A 30 10.85 -37.83 -14.89
CA GLN A 30 11.04 -36.38 -14.80
C GLN A 30 10.16 -35.71 -13.73
N GLU A 31 9.02 -36.30 -13.35
CA GLU A 31 8.16 -35.71 -12.30
C GLU A 31 8.91 -35.62 -10.96
N ASN A 32 9.58 -36.70 -10.54
CA ASN A 32 10.37 -36.71 -9.30
C ASN A 32 11.54 -35.71 -9.33
N ILE A 33 12.23 -35.59 -10.46
CA ILE A 33 13.35 -34.65 -10.63
C ILE A 33 12.85 -33.20 -10.64
N LEU A 34 11.68 -32.95 -11.23
CA LEU A 34 11.07 -31.63 -11.29
C LEU A 34 10.60 -31.18 -9.90
N GLU A 35 10.00 -32.07 -9.12
CA GLU A 35 9.59 -31.78 -7.74
C GLU A 35 10.79 -31.44 -6.84
N GLU A 36 11.87 -32.20 -6.91
CA GLU A 36 13.10 -31.94 -6.16
C GLU A 36 13.71 -30.57 -6.53
N ARG A 37 13.70 -30.23 -7.82
CA ARG A 37 14.14 -28.92 -8.32
C ARG A 37 13.23 -27.78 -7.88
N ILE A 38 11.91 -28.00 -7.81
CA ILE A 38 10.94 -27.02 -7.29
C ILE A 38 11.14 -26.79 -5.79
N GLN A 39 11.46 -27.84 -5.03
CA GLN A 39 11.74 -27.71 -3.61
C GLN A 39 13.03 -26.92 -3.36
N ALA A 40 14.09 -27.17 -4.15
CA ALA A 40 15.36 -26.44 -4.09
C ALA A 40 15.30 -25.01 -4.66
N ALA A 41 14.39 -24.72 -5.59
CA ALA A 41 14.27 -23.42 -6.19
C ALA A 41 13.72 -22.37 -5.21
N THR A 42 14.38 -21.22 -5.16
CA THR A 42 13.97 -20.03 -4.40
C THR A 42 13.05 -19.12 -5.20
N VAL A 43 13.06 -19.25 -6.54
CA VAL A 43 12.41 -18.37 -7.50
C VAL A 43 11.71 -19.20 -8.59
N PHE A 44 10.50 -18.79 -8.96
CA PHE A 44 9.65 -19.44 -9.97
C PHE A 44 9.13 -18.42 -10.97
N TYR A 45 8.98 -18.81 -12.22
CA TYR A 45 8.35 -17.99 -13.25
C TYR A 45 6.96 -18.54 -13.57
N GLY A 46 5.93 -17.70 -13.40
CA GLY A 46 4.57 -18.04 -13.82
C GLY A 46 4.39 -17.88 -15.33
N LYS A 47 3.30 -18.43 -15.86
CA LYS A 47 2.94 -18.36 -17.30
C LYS A 47 2.89 -16.93 -17.86
N ASN A 48 2.60 -15.95 -17.01
CA ASN A 48 2.60 -14.51 -17.34
C ASN A 48 3.98 -13.84 -17.22
N ARG A 49 5.07 -14.60 -17.11
CA ARG A 49 6.44 -14.13 -16.82
C ARG A 49 6.60 -13.41 -15.47
N PHE A 50 5.60 -13.48 -14.60
CA PHE A 50 5.71 -12.98 -13.23
C PHE A 50 6.63 -13.87 -12.41
N LYS A 51 7.56 -13.24 -11.68
CA LYS A 51 8.55 -13.88 -10.83
C LYS A 51 7.99 -14.03 -9.42
N TRP A 52 7.86 -15.27 -8.95
CA TRP A 52 7.49 -15.63 -7.59
C TRP A 52 8.73 -16.04 -6.82
N SER A 53 8.78 -15.76 -5.52
CA SER A 53 9.93 -16.09 -4.67
C SER A 53 9.42 -16.62 -3.33
N LYS A 54 10.07 -17.65 -2.80
CA LYS A 54 9.85 -18.13 -1.41
C LYS A 54 10.41 -17.14 -0.40
N THR A 55 11.47 -16.42 -0.76
CA THR A 55 12.04 -15.37 0.08
C THR A 55 11.13 -14.15 0.04
N PRO A 56 10.60 -13.69 1.20
CA PRO A 56 9.81 -12.49 1.24
C PRO A 56 10.66 -11.28 0.82
N PRO A 57 10.08 -10.30 0.11
CA PRO A 57 10.81 -9.08 -0.24
C PRO A 57 11.24 -8.35 1.03
N HIS A 58 12.44 -7.75 1.00
CA HIS A 58 12.93 -6.93 2.10
C HIS A 58 11.95 -5.76 2.32
N PRO A 59 11.57 -5.44 3.57
CA PRO A 59 10.66 -4.34 3.87
C PRO A 59 11.34 -3.00 3.53
N SER A 60 11.19 -2.56 2.28
CA SER A 60 11.73 -1.29 1.79
C SER A 60 10.83 -0.09 2.14
N ARG A 61 9.58 -0.33 2.57
CA ARG A 61 8.62 0.74 2.87
C ARG A 61 8.97 1.41 4.19
N THR A 62 9.57 2.59 4.09
CA THR A 62 9.71 3.53 5.21
C THR A 62 8.45 4.38 5.38
N ARG A 63 8.32 5.09 6.51
CA ARG A 63 7.19 6.01 6.78
C ARG A 63 6.99 7.07 5.68
N GLN A 64 8.05 7.43 4.96
CA GLN A 64 8.00 8.37 3.82
C GLN A 64 7.23 7.81 2.61
N HIS A 65 6.99 6.50 2.55
CA HIS A 65 6.21 5.84 1.50
C HIS A 65 4.73 5.65 1.87
N ASN A 66 4.27 6.29 2.95
CA ASN A 66 2.87 6.28 3.36
C ASN A 66 2.13 7.47 2.75
N ILE A 67 0.95 7.22 2.17
CA ILE A 67 0.05 8.25 1.63
C ILE A 67 -0.56 9.10 2.76
N ILE A 68 -0.66 8.52 3.95
CA ILE A 68 -1.17 9.21 5.14
C ILE A 68 0.03 9.81 5.88
N GLU A 69 0.26 11.10 5.65
CA GLU A 69 1.36 11.87 6.25
C GLU A 69 1.05 12.27 7.70
N GLU A 70 -0.24 12.51 8.00
CA GLU A 70 -0.67 12.99 9.30
C GLU A 70 -1.74 12.09 9.91
N ARG A 71 -1.54 11.68 11.16
CA ARG A 71 -2.54 10.89 11.89
C ARG A 71 -3.63 11.83 12.40
N THR A 72 -4.88 11.51 12.07
CA THR A 72 -6.04 12.16 12.67
C THR A 72 -6.10 11.84 14.16
N GLY A 73 -6.21 12.86 15.00
CA GLY A 73 -6.27 12.71 16.45
C GLY A 73 -5.81 13.96 17.20
N LEU A 74 -5.84 13.87 18.53
CA LEU A 74 -5.33 14.90 19.42
C LEU A 74 -3.83 15.08 19.20
N LYS A 75 -3.38 16.34 19.21
CA LYS A 75 -1.98 16.72 19.05
C LYS A 75 -1.54 17.60 20.21
N GLY A 76 -0.23 17.64 20.43
CA GLY A 76 0.38 18.56 21.40
C GLY A 76 -0.09 18.26 22.83
N PRO A 77 -0.29 19.29 23.67
CA PRO A 77 -0.65 19.11 25.09
C PRO A 77 -1.91 18.27 25.31
N ALA A 78 -2.89 18.36 24.38
CA ALA A 78 -4.11 17.57 24.42
C ALA A 78 -3.89 16.06 24.31
N LEU A 79 -2.77 15.61 23.72
CA LEU A 79 -2.42 14.19 23.61
C LEU A 79 -1.81 13.64 24.91
N SER A 80 -1.21 14.52 25.74
CA SER A 80 -0.41 14.10 26.89
C SER A 80 -1.25 13.61 28.08
N LYS A 81 -2.51 14.04 28.17
CA LYS A 81 -3.47 13.60 29.18
C LYS A 81 -4.59 12.81 28.52
N ASN A 82 -4.75 11.57 28.95
CA ASN A 82 -5.79 10.67 28.43
C ASN A 82 -7.18 11.00 28.99
N GLU A 83 -7.22 11.59 30.18
CA GLU A 83 -8.43 12.05 30.85
C GLU A 83 -8.23 13.51 31.25
N MET A 84 -9.14 14.37 30.80
CA MET A 84 -9.14 15.79 31.12
C MET A 84 -10.54 16.18 31.57
N SER A 85 -10.59 17.05 32.57
CA SER A 85 -11.85 17.69 32.93
C SER A 85 -12.32 18.61 31.80
N PRO A 86 -13.64 18.90 31.72
CA PRO A 86 -14.15 19.86 30.73
C PRO A 86 -13.45 21.22 30.82
N VAL A 87 -13.09 21.68 32.02
CA VAL A 87 -12.42 22.97 32.24
C VAL A 87 -11.02 22.98 31.64
N GLU A 88 -10.20 21.97 31.94
CA GLU A 88 -8.85 21.84 31.36
C GLU A 88 -8.90 21.74 29.82
N THR A 89 -9.95 21.12 29.28
CA THR A 89 -10.17 21.05 27.83
C THR A 89 -10.40 22.45 27.24
N TRP A 90 -11.18 23.28 27.93
CA TRP A 90 -11.41 24.68 27.51
C TRP A 90 -10.17 25.55 27.63
N GLU A 91 -9.34 25.34 28.64
CA GLU A 91 -8.07 26.07 28.81
C GLU A 91 -7.08 25.80 27.66
N LEU A 92 -7.11 24.60 27.06
CA LEU A 92 -6.32 24.29 25.87
C LEU A 92 -6.83 25.00 24.61
N LEU A 93 -8.11 25.33 24.54
CA LEU A 93 -8.74 26.01 23.41
C LEU A 93 -8.68 27.53 23.54
N LEU A 94 -8.86 28.04 24.76
CA LEU A 94 -8.89 29.45 25.10
C LEU A 94 -7.71 29.78 26.03
N THR A 95 -6.57 30.01 25.42
CA THR A 95 -5.36 30.37 26.16
C THR A 95 -5.47 31.77 26.77
N ASP A 96 -4.73 32.02 27.84
CA ASP A 96 -4.72 33.32 28.53
C ASP A 96 -4.43 34.49 27.58
N ASP A 97 -3.56 34.28 26.58
CA ASP A 97 -3.26 35.28 25.55
C ASP A 97 -4.51 35.72 24.77
N ILE A 98 -5.39 34.77 24.44
CA ILE A 98 -6.65 35.03 23.73
C ILE A 98 -7.61 35.78 24.67
N ILE A 99 -7.66 35.41 25.94
CA ILE A 99 -8.50 36.07 26.95
C ILE A 99 -8.04 37.53 27.13
N GLN A 100 -6.73 37.76 27.25
CA GLN A 100 -6.15 39.10 27.36
C GLN A 100 -6.44 39.94 26.13
N LEU A 101 -6.34 39.36 24.92
CA LEU A 101 -6.70 40.04 23.67
C LEU A 101 -8.17 40.48 23.67
N ILE A 102 -9.08 39.63 24.13
CA ILE A 102 -10.51 39.94 24.21
C ILE A 102 -10.77 41.08 25.21
N ILE A 103 -10.12 41.05 26.38
CA ILE A 103 -10.24 42.11 27.39
C ILE A 103 -9.72 43.43 26.82
N PHE A 104 -8.53 43.43 26.23
CA PHE A 104 -7.94 44.61 25.61
C PHE A 104 -8.86 45.22 24.53
N ALA A 105 -9.41 44.40 23.64
CA ALA A 105 -10.33 44.86 22.61
C ALA A 105 -11.64 45.43 23.19
N LYS A 106 -12.13 44.88 24.31
CA LYS A 106 -13.32 45.36 25.01
C LYS A 106 -13.08 46.74 25.65
N ASP A 107 -11.94 46.92 26.30
CA ASP A 107 -11.58 48.19 26.95
C ASP A 107 -11.39 49.31 25.91
N TRP A 108 -10.77 49.01 24.77
CA TRP A 108 -10.71 49.91 23.62
C TRP A 108 -12.10 50.35 23.15
N LYS A 109 -13.05 49.43 23.06
CA LYS A 109 -14.41 49.74 22.60
C LYS A 109 -15.14 50.66 23.58
N ILE A 110 -14.94 50.48 24.88
CA ILE A 110 -15.52 51.36 25.92
C ILE A 110 -14.93 52.76 25.83
N ILE A 111 -13.64 52.90 25.53
CA ILE A 111 -12.97 54.21 25.42
C ILE A 111 -13.46 55.03 24.21
N LEU A 112 -13.94 54.37 23.15
CA LEU A 112 -14.43 55.02 21.93
C LEU A 112 -15.94 55.33 21.91
N THR A 113 -16.69 54.94 22.94
CA THR A 113 -18.15 55.18 23.03
C THR A 113 -18.45 56.27 24.04
#